data_AF-A0A7C1P1Z5-F1
#
_entry.id   AF-A0A7C1P1Z5-F1
#
_cell.length_a   1.000
_cell.length_b   1.000
_cell.length_c   1.000
_cell.angle_alpha   90.00
_cell.angle_beta   90.00
_cell.angle_gamma   90.00
#
_symmetry.space_group_name_H-M   'P 1'
#
loop_
_entity.id
_entity.type
_entity.pdbx_description
1 polymer ?
#
loop_
_entity_poly.entity_id
_entity_poly.type
_entity_poly.pdbx_seq_one_letter_code
_entity_poly.pdbx_strand_id
1 'polypeptide(L)'
;KRMGKLVPSHAGSSFALARQLEQGGGVGVLVDQKFWKGVETQFFGQPVKTNPLLAKLTRQFDCEVYPARCIRLPGNRFRLEIEPRITVPRNERGQVDVNATAQLLNDKVEAWVREYPEQWLWYHDRWAIKDKI
;
A
#
# COMPACT_ATOMS: atom_id res chain seq x y z
N LYS A 1 18.21 -19.99 -2.92
CA LYS A 1 17.66 -18.88 -3.75
C LYS A 1 17.13 -17.80 -2.80
N ARG A 2 17.78 -16.64 -2.67
CA ARG A 2 17.46 -15.61 -1.64
C ARG A 2 16.47 -14.53 -2.09
N MET A 3 16.09 -14.50 -3.36
CA MET A 3 15.13 -13.52 -3.88
C MET A 3 13.74 -14.15 -3.95
N GLY A 4 12.74 -13.48 -3.35
CA GLY A 4 11.34 -13.87 -3.46
C GLY A 4 10.85 -13.87 -4.92
N LYS A 5 9.67 -14.45 -5.16
CA LYS A 5 9.07 -14.48 -6.50
C LYS A 5 8.56 -13.08 -6.86
N LEU A 6 9.16 -12.46 -7.87
CA LEU A 6 8.68 -11.20 -8.42
C LEU A 6 7.55 -11.47 -9.41
N VAL A 7 6.46 -10.71 -9.29
CA VAL A 7 5.30 -10.79 -10.18
C VAL A 7 5.22 -9.46 -10.96
N PRO A 8 5.29 -9.49 -12.31
CA PRO A 8 5.16 -8.27 -13.12
C PRO A 8 3.81 -7.59 -12.85
N SER A 9 3.72 -6.27 -12.84
CA SER A 9 2.48 -5.53 -12.57
C SER A 9 1.64 -5.38 -13.85
N HIS A 10 0.73 -6.33 -14.11
CA HIS A 10 -0.14 -6.40 -15.30
C HIS A 10 -1.49 -7.05 -14.95
N ALA A 11 -2.43 -7.07 -15.91
CA ALA A 11 -3.67 -7.80 -15.73
C ALA A 11 -3.35 -9.29 -15.47
N GLY A 12 -3.75 -9.82 -14.31
CA GLY A 12 -3.51 -11.21 -13.90
C GLY A 12 -2.51 -11.37 -12.73
N SER A 13 -1.74 -10.32 -12.38
CA SER A 13 -0.80 -10.37 -11.24
C SER A 13 -1.48 -10.71 -9.92
N SER A 14 -2.73 -10.27 -9.74
CA SER A 14 -3.54 -10.55 -8.56
C SER A 14 -3.72 -12.05 -8.31
N PHE A 15 -3.79 -12.90 -9.35
CA PHE A 15 -3.90 -14.34 -9.19
C PHE A 15 -2.61 -14.97 -8.65
N ALA A 16 -1.46 -14.46 -9.09
CA ALA A 16 -0.18 -14.93 -8.57
C ALA A 16 0.02 -14.54 -7.10
N LEU A 17 -0.45 -13.36 -6.70
CA LEU A 17 -0.44 -12.92 -5.31
C LEU A 17 -1.44 -13.71 -4.45
N ALA A 18 -2.65 -13.93 -4.95
CA ALA A 18 -3.66 -14.76 -4.31
C ALA A 18 -3.14 -16.17 -4.05
N ARG A 19 -2.55 -16.81 -5.06
CA ARG A 19 -1.94 -18.15 -4.93
C ARG A 19 -0.81 -18.19 -3.91
N GLN A 20 -0.03 -17.11 -3.80
CA GLN A 20 1.02 -17.03 -2.78
C GLN A 20 0.43 -16.99 -1.37
N LEU A 21 -0.65 -16.24 -1.17
CA LEU A 21 -1.38 -16.17 0.10
C LEU A 21 -2.07 -17.49 0.44
N GLU A 22 -2.68 -18.17 -0.55
CA GLU A 22 -3.28 -19.51 -0.39
C GLU A 22 -2.26 -20.55 0.10
N GLN A 23 -0.99 -20.39 -0.27
CA GLN A 23 0.11 -21.26 0.15
C GLN A 23 0.69 -20.87 1.54
N GLY A 24 0.07 -19.93 2.25
CA GLY A 24 0.56 -19.41 3.53
C GLY A 24 1.80 -18.51 3.41
N GLY A 25 2.12 -18.03 2.21
CA GLY A 25 3.25 -17.15 1.95
C GLY A 25 2.92 -15.68 2.12
N GLY A 26 3.94 -14.85 2.41
CA GLY A 26 3.81 -13.40 2.47
C GLY A 26 3.79 -12.73 1.09
N VAL A 27 3.11 -11.57 1.01
CA VAL A 27 3.07 -10.71 -0.17
C VAL A 27 3.45 -9.29 0.23
N GLY A 28 4.37 -8.66 -0.51
CA GLY A 28 4.71 -7.25 -0.39
C GLY A 28 4.02 -6.42 -1.48
N VAL A 29 3.45 -5.27 -1.13
CA VAL A 29 2.76 -4.36 -2.05
C VAL A 29 3.19 -2.92 -1.77
N LEU A 30 3.53 -2.16 -2.82
CA LEU A 30 3.67 -0.70 -2.73
C LEU A 30 2.29 -0.05 -2.81
N VAL A 31 1.98 0.82 -1.85
CA VAL A 31 0.61 1.34 -1.64
C VAL A 31 0.46 2.83 -1.97
N ASP A 32 1.55 3.54 -2.17
CA ASP A 32 1.61 5.01 -2.27
C ASP A 32 1.57 5.55 -3.72
N GLN A 33 1.43 4.67 -4.73
CA GLN A 33 1.36 5.08 -6.14
C GLN A 33 -0.06 5.33 -6.67
N LYS A 34 -0.22 6.34 -7.55
CA LYS A 34 -1.49 6.67 -8.22
C LYS A 34 -2.01 5.46 -8.98
N PHE A 35 -3.29 5.13 -8.81
CA PHE A 35 -3.92 4.03 -9.51
C PHE A 35 -5.25 4.47 -10.13
N TRP A 36 -5.31 4.57 -11.46
CA TRP A 36 -6.45 5.15 -12.18
C TRP A 36 -7.78 4.45 -11.92
N LYS A 37 -7.78 3.12 -11.80
CA LYS A 37 -8.96 2.31 -11.44
C LYS A 37 -9.09 2.10 -9.92
N GLY A 38 -8.56 3.06 -9.15
CA GLY A 38 -8.49 3.02 -7.70
C GLY A 38 -9.79 3.46 -7.03
N VAL A 39 -9.85 3.22 -5.74
CA VAL A 39 -10.92 3.75 -4.88
C VAL A 39 -10.62 5.19 -4.49
N GLU A 40 -11.67 5.98 -4.25
CA GLU A 40 -11.54 7.37 -3.80
C GLU A 40 -11.14 7.41 -2.33
N THR A 41 -10.11 8.20 -2.06
CA THR A 41 -9.49 8.39 -0.74
C THR A 41 -8.89 9.80 -0.69
N GLN A 42 -8.39 10.20 0.47
CA GLN A 42 -7.64 11.43 0.66
C GLN A 42 -6.16 11.12 0.91
N PHE A 43 -5.29 12.03 0.47
CA PHE A 43 -3.87 12.04 0.79
C PHE A 43 -3.40 13.49 0.90
N PHE A 44 -2.94 13.87 2.09
CA PHE A 44 -2.69 15.23 2.55
C PHE A 44 -3.90 16.16 2.36
N GLY A 45 -5.10 15.66 2.69
CA GLY A 45 -6.37 16.40 2.57
C GLY A 45 -6.85 16.63 1.13
N GLN A 46 -6.15 16.09 0.13
CA GLN A 46 -6.50 16.19 -1.28
C GLN A 46 -7.06 14.85 -1.80
N PRO A 47 -8.07 14.86 -2.67
CA PRO A 47 -8.64 13.63 -3.23
C PRO A 47 -7.64 12.92 -4.15
N VAL A 48 -7.51 11.60 -3.97
CA VAL A 48 -6.65 10.72 -4.78
C VAL A 48 -7.33 9.39 -5.08
N LYS A 49 -6.82 8.68 -6.10
CA LYS A 49 -7.23 7.31 -6.44
C LYS A 49 -6.19 6.31 -5.93
N THR A 50 -6.59 5.48 -4.96
CA THR A 50 -5.71 4.53 -4.26
C THR A 50 -5.94 3.10 -4.73
N ASN A 51 -4.87 2.34 -4.83
CA ASN A 51 -4.91 0.94 -5.26
C ASN A 51 -5.65 0.07 -4.21
N PRO A 52 -6.79 -0.54 -4.54
CA PRO A 52 -7.55 -1.35 -3.58
C PRO A 52 -7.01 -2.78 -3.42
N LEU A 53 -5.94 -3.15 -4.13
CA LEU A 53 -5.44 -4.52 -4.21
C LEU A 53 -5.15 -5.12 -2.83
N LEU A 54 -4.42 -4.40 -1.97
CA LEU A 54 -4.09 -4.90 -0.63
C LEU A 54 -5.37 -5.18 0.16
N ALA A 55 -6.28 -4.20 0.24
CA ALA A 55 -7.53 -4.35 0.97
C ALA A 55 -8.41 -5.49 0.43
N LYS A 56 -8.43 -5.70 -0.89
CA LYS A 56 -9.15 -6.83 -1.52
C LYS A 56 -8.53 -8.18 -1.16
N LEU A 57 -7.20 -8.30 -1.20
CA LEU A 57 -6.50 -9.52 -0.80
C LEU A 57 -6.73 -9.81 0.69
N THR A 58 -6.62 -8.80 1.55
CA THR A 58 -6.92 -8.94 2.98
C THR A 58 -8.35 -9.37 3.23
N ARG A 59 -9.32 -8.84 2.50
CA ARG A 59 -10.72 -9.28 2.58
C ARG A 59 -10.91 -10.74 2.17
N GLN A 60 -10.20 -11.19 1.14
CA GLN A 60 -10.37 -12.53 0.57
C GLN A 60 -9.68 -13.61 1.40
N PHE A 61 -8.50 -13.30 1.96
CA PHE A 61 -7.63 -14.28 2.62
C PHE A 61 -7.54 -14.08 4.14
N ASP A 62 -8.21 -13.06 4.69
CA ASP A 62 -8.18 -12.69 6.12
C ASP A 62 -6.74 -12.58 6.68
N CYS A 63 -5.84 -12.03 5.86
CA CYS A 63 -4.42 -11.96 6.20
C CYS A 63 -4.07 -10.76 7.09
N GLU A 64 -3.08 -10.93 7.95
CA GLU A 64 -2.52 -9.85 8.75
C GLU A 64 -1.73 -8.87 7.85
N VAL A 65 -1.85 -7.56 8.15
CA VAL A 65 -1.20 -6.50 7.40
C VAL A 65 -0.15 -5.83 8.27
N TYR A 66 1.11 -5.94 7.85
CA TYR A 66 2.25 -5.32 8.53
C TYR A 66 2.80 -4.18 7.67
N PRO A 67 2.67 -2.91 8.12
CA PRO A 67 3.29 -1.79 7.43
C PRO A 67 4.81 -1.94 7.45
N ALA A 68 5.45 -1.70 6.32
CA ALA A 68 6.90 -1.71 6.22
C ALA A 68 7.38 -0.50 5.41
N ARG A 69 8.50 0.09 5.85
CA ARG A 69 9.16 1.21 5.17
C ARG A 69 10.67 1.06 5.18
N CYS A 70 11.32 1.84 4.32
CA CYS A 70 12.77 1.96 4.24
C CYS A 70 13.16 3.42 4.47
N ILE A 71 13.98 3.69 5.48
CA ILE A 71 14.50 5.02 5.80
C ILE A 71 15.96 5.08 5.39
N ARG A 72 16.33 6.08 4.59
CA ARG A 72 17.71 6.39 4.27
C ARG A 72 18.38 7.06 5.47
N LEU A 73 19.57 6.58 5.81
CA LEU A 73 20.41 7.09 6.88
C LEU A 73 21.71 7.68 6.30
N PRO A 74 22.42 8.54 7.06
CA PRO A 74 23.75 9.02 6.67
C PRO A 74 24.74 7.87 6.41
N GLY A 75 25.66 8.12 5.47
CA GLY A 75 26.70 7.16 5.09
C GLY A 75 26.20 6.01 4.21
N ASN A 76 25.22 6.27 3.34
CA ASN A 76 24.63 5.27 2.43
C ASN A 76 24.07 4.02 3.15
N ARG A 77 23.51 4.24 4.35
CA ARG A 77 22.86 3.18 5.13
C ARG A 77 21.35 3.28 4.98
N PHE A 78 20.67 2.17 5.22
CA PHE A 78 19.22 2.09 5.16
C PHE A 78 18.72 1.31 6.36
N ARG A 79 17.61 1.76 6.95
CA ARG A 79 16.89 1.04 7.99
C ARG A 79 15.56 0.56 7.43
N LEU A 80 15.34 -0.75 7.49
CA LEU A 80 14.04 -1.34 7.23
C LEU A 80 13.29 -1.43 8.54
N GLU A 81 12.09 -0.90 8.56
CA GLU A 81 11.18 -0.97 9.70
C GLU A 81 9.95 -1.74 9.29
N ILE A 82 9.57 -2.72 10.10
CA ILE A 82 8.29 -3.42 10.02
C ILE A 82 7.54 -3.07 11.29
N GLU A 83 6.41 -2.42 11.15
CA GLU A 83 5.56 -2.03 12.27
C GLU A 83 4.67 -3.20 12.71
N PRO A 84 4.12 -3.14 13.94
CA PRO A 84 3.08 -4.07 14.36
C PRO A 84 1.90 -4.11 13.38
N ARG A 85 1.18 -5.23 13.36
CA ARG A 85 0.02 -5.39 12.49
C ARG A 85 -0.99 -4.26 12.72
N ILE A 86 -1.57 -3.75 11.64
CA ILE A 86 -2.64 -2.76 11.73
C ILE A 86 -3.99 -3.44 11.95
N THR A 87 -4.86 -2.78 12.70
CA THR A 87 -6.27 -3.18 12.78
C THR A 87 -6.97 -2.78 11.50
N VAL A 88 -7.35 -3.77 10.70
CA VAL A 88 -8.03 -3.56 9.41
C VAL A 88 -9.51 -3.21 9.67
N PRO A 89 -10.01 -2.08 9.16
CA PRO A 89 -11.41 -1.69 9.33
C PRO A 89 -12.36 -2.73 8.72
N ARG A 90 -13.48 -2.99 9.41
CA ARG A 90 -14.56 -3.87 8.96
C ARG A 90 -15.85 -3.08 8.84
N ASN A 91 -16.67 -3.42 7.85
CA ASN A 91 -18.01 -2.86 7.67
C ASN A 91 -19.03 -3.52 8.60
N GLU A 92 -20.27 -3.05 8.55
CA GLU A 92 -21.40 -3.57 9.36
C GLU A 92 -21.66 -5.07 9.19
N ARG A 93 -21.23 -5.65 8.07
CA ARG A 93 -21.35 -7.09 7.78
C ARG A 93 -20.14 -7.89 8.26
N GLY A 94 -19.23 -7.27 9.00
CA GLY A 94 -17.99 -7.89 9.50
C GLY A 94 -16.93 -8.16 8.42
N GLN A 95 -17.13 -7.68 7.20
CA GLN A 95 -16.17 -7.85 6.10
C GLN A 95 -15.21 -6.68 6.08
N VAL A 96 -13.96 -6.92 5.67
CA VAL A 96 -12.97 -5.84 5.47
C VAL A 96 -13.55 -4.74 4.59
N ASP A 97 -13.54 -3.52 5.10
CA ASP A 97 -13.96 -2.34 4.35
C ASP A 97 -12.82 -1.89 3.45
N VAL A 98 -13.01 -2.06 2.14
CA VAL A 98 -11.97 -1.79 1.13
C VAL A 98 -11.61 -0.30 1.09
N ASN A 99 -12.58 0.60 1.22
CA ASN A 99 -12.34 2.04 1.14
C ASN A 99 -11.67 2.53 2.43
N ALA A 100 -12.20 2.15 3.59
CA ALA A 100 -11.62 2.54 4.87
C ALA A 100 -10.19 1.97 5.05
N THR A 101 -9.96 0.74 4.58
CA THR A 101 -8.60 0.15 4.57
C THR A 101 -7.68 0.91 3.62
N ALA A 102 -8.14 1.28 2.42
CA ALA A 102 -7.33 2.08 1.51
C ALA A 102 -6.99 3.47 2.10
N GLN A 103 -7.94 4.10 2.80
CA GLN A 103 -7.68 5.36 3.52
C GLN A 103 -6.65 5.17 4.64
N LEU A 104 -6.80 4.12 5.45
CA LEU A 104 -5.85 3.80 6.53
C LEU A 104 -4.41 3.64 6.01
N LEU A 105 -4.24 3.04 4.82
CA LEU A 105 -2.92 2.92 4.18
C LEU A 105 -2.37 4.29 3.77
N ASN A 106 -3.20 5.18 3.23
CA ASN A 106 -2.79 6.55 2.92
C ASN A 106 -2.39 7.31 4.19
N ASP A 107 -3.18 7.23 5.26
CA ASP A 107 -2.91 7.91 6.53
C ASP A 107 -1.57 7.43 7.13
N LYS A 108 -1.28 6.13 7.01
CA LYS A 108 0.01 5.54 7.41
C LYS A 108 1.16 6.11 6.60
N VAL A 109 1.02 6.19 5.28
CA VAL A 109 2.03 6.80 4.41
C VAL A 109 2.21 8.28 4.74
N GLU A 110 1.12 9.04 4.95
CA GLU A 110 1.20 10.45 5.35
C GLU A 110 2.02 10.62 6.63
N ALA A 111 1.80 9.77 7.64
CA ALA A 111 2.57 9.83 8.88
C ALA A 111 4.08 9.65 8.63
N TRP A 112 4.46 8.71 7.77
CA TRP A 112 5.86 8.51 7.38
C TRP A 112 6.43 9.68 6.58
N VAL A 113 5.66 10.23 5.65
CA VAL A 113 6.06 11.39 4.84
C VAL A 113 6.18 12.64 5.72
N ARG A 114 5.37 12.80 6.76
CA ARG A 114 5.52 13.91 7.73
C ARG A 114 6.78 13.77 8.58
N GLU A 115 7.23 12.54 8.84
CA GLU A 115 8.46 12.27 9.59
C GLU A 115 9.72 12.56 8.76
N TYR A 116 9.76 12.12 7.50
CA TYR A 116 10.89 12.31 6.58
C TYR A 116 10.41 12.81 5.20
N PRO A 117 9.94 14.06 5.09
CA PRO A 117 9.35 14.57 3.87
C PRO A 117 10.35 14.55 2.70
N GLU A 118 11.64 14.75 2.95
CA GLU A 118 12.69 14.76 1.94
C GLU A 118 12.95 13.39 1.29
N GLN A 119 12.46 12.29 1.90
CA GLN A 119 12.73 10.93 1.43
C GLN A 119 11.60 10.32 0.61
N TRP A 120 10.43 10.97 0.57
CA TRP A 120 9.34 10.51 -0.27
C TRP A 120 9.57 10.87 -1.73
N LEU A 121 9.13 10.00 -2.64
CA LEU A 121 9.34 10.17 -4.08
C LEU A 121 8.32 11.14 -4.69
N TRP A 122 8.48 12.44 -4.41
CA TRP A 122 7.58 13.53 -4.84
C TRP A 122 7.38 13.67 -6.36
N TYR A 123 8.23 13.04 -7.18
CA TYR A 123 8.11 13.13 -8.64
C TYR A 123 6.90 12.36 -9.19
N HIS A 124 6.31 11.44 -8.41
CA HIS A 124 5.08 10.76 -8.79
C HIS A 124 3.91 11.74 -8.73
N ASP A 125 3.17 11.87 -9.84
CA ASP A 125 1.96 12.71 -9.92
C ASP A 125 0.79 12.06 -9.16
N ARG A 126 0.89 12.05 -7.83
CA ARG A 126 -0.07 11.41 -6.92
C ARG A 126 -1.47 12.04 -7.03
N TRP A 127 -1.52 13.36 -7.25
CA TRP A 127 -2.76 14.16 -7.26
C TRP A 127 -3.32 14.44 -8.66
N ALA A 128 -2.75 13.84 -9.71
CA ALA A 128 -3.21 14.05 -11.08
C ALA A 128 -3.19 15.54 -11.49
N ILE A 129 -2.18 16.28 -11.04
CA ILE A 129 -2.07 17.73 -11.29
C ILE A 129 -1.84 17.99 -12.76
N LYS A 130 -1.13 17.08 -13.46
CA LYS A 130 -0.85 17.19 -14.89
C LYS A 130 -2.11 17.15 -15.76
N ASP A 131 -3.18 16.51 -15.28
CA ASP A 131 -4.45 16.43 -16.02
C ASP A 131 -5.28 17.73 -15.88
N LYS A 132 -4.85 18.66 -15.02
CA LYS A 132 -5.56 19.91 -14.70
C LYS A 132 -4.91 21.17 -15.27
N ILE A 133 -3.74 21.02 -15.90
CA ILE A 133 -2.98 22.10 -16.56
C ILE A 133 -3.14 21.91 -18.06
#